data_AF-A0A3R6LI89-F1
#
_entry.id   AF-A0A3R6LI89-F1
#
_cell.length_a   1.000
_cell.length_b   1.000
_cell.length_c   1.000
_cell.angle_alpha   90.00
_cell.angle_beta   90.00
_cell.angle_gamma   90.00
#
_symmetry.space_group_name_H-M   'P 1'
#
loop_
_entity.id
_entity.type
_entity.pdbx_description
1 polymer ?
#
loop_
_entity_poly.entity_id
_entity_poly.type
_entity_poly.pdbx_seq_one_letter_code
_entity_poly.pdbx_strand_id
1 'polypeptide(L)'
;MTKGQYIICVIFGLSFAIPGLAFFLIGLCMFFSSFSIGYQKTNIPGSVEQSIMILDENGYLSTEETEALEQSLTDFRDHTGIIPAVELTEDATWQQDYITMERFAYNEYICHFDDEYHLLVVYGYGDKNPQTGFCEFHYETMWGNDLSKTASKKDENKLIDLLQKQFARADGEGVGGAAADAFNEYLEYFEAKRFSVDGGRVMNSAFMLIFGLPFLGAGLLVIIFAHKRYQEAKKEGVKTYRINGTPEILTCDYCGCTYYAGTVGLCPHCGAPLKASSEKA
;
A
#
# COMPACT_ATOMS: atom_id res chain seq x y z
N MET A 1 10.76 45.37 13.06
CA MET A 1 9.83 44.45 13.76
C MET A 1 10.45 44.08 15.10
N THR A 2 9.74 44.24 16.21
CA THR A 2 10.25 43.89 17.55
C THR A 2 10.14 42.38 17.81
N LYS A 3 10.85 41.86 18.81
CA LYS A 3 10.76 40.45 19.21
C LYS A 3 9.33 40.03 19.59
N GLY A 4 8.58 40.91 20.27
CA GLY A 4 7.19 40.65 20.64
C GLY A 4 6.26 40.54 19.43
N GLN A 5 6.41 41.42 18.43
CA GLN A 5 5.66 41.36 17.18
C GLN A 5 5.94 40.08 16.39
N TYR A 6 7.21 39.66 16.33
CA TYR A 6 7.61 38.41 15.69
C TYR A 6 6.93 37.20 16.34
N ILE A 7 6.95 37.11 17.68
CA ILE A 7 6.32 36.00 18.42
C ILE A 7 4.81 35.93 18.12
N ILE A 8 4.12 37.07 18.10
CA ILE A 8 2.68 37.13 17.79
C ILE A 8 2.41 36.64 16.37
N CYS A 9 3.19 37.08 15.38
CA CYS A 9 3.05 36.62 14.00
C CYS A 9 3.31 35.12 13.83
N VAL A 10 4.28 34.57 14.58
CA VAL A 10 4.56 33.13 14.56
C VAL A 10 3.40 32.34 15.18
N ILE A 11 2.87 32.77 16.32
CA ILE A 11 1.71 32.11 16.96
C ILE A 11 0.50 32.14 16.01
N PHE A 12 0.24 33.29 15.39
CA PHE A 12 -0.83 33.43 14.41
C PHE A 12 -0.60 32.54 13.18
N GLY A 13 0.62 32.49 12.64
CA GLY A 13 0.92 31.58 11.53
C GLY A 13 0.75 30.10 11.90
N LEU A 14 1.15 29.70 13.10
CA LEU A 14 0.98 28.35 13.62
C LEU A 14 -0.50 27.97 13.80
N SER A 15 -1.39 28.90 14.16
CA SER A 15 -2.82 28.60 14.29
C SER A 15 -3.49 28.23 12.97
N PHE A 16 -2.90 28.58 11.82
CA PHE A 16 -3.35 28.12 10.49
C PHE A 16 -2.55 26.92 9.99
N ALA A 17 -1.22 26.92 10.21
CA ALA A 17 -0.34 25.87 9.71
C ALA A 17 -0.61 24.50 10.36
N ILE A 18 -0.86 24.45 11.67
CA ILE A 18 -1.07 23.19 12.38
C ILE A 18 -2.37 22.49 11.92
N PRO A 19 -3.55 23.17 11.91
CA PRO A 19 -4.76 22.57 11.37
C PRO A 19 -4.63 22.23 9.88
N GLY A 20 -4.02 23.12 9.08
CA GLY A 20 -3.81 22.89 7.65
C GLY A 20 -2.98 21.64 7.38
N LEU A 21 -1.91 21.42 8.15
CA LEU A 21 -1.09 20.20 8.08
C LEU A 21 -1.90 18.95 8.45
N ALA A 22 -2.71 19.02 9.51
CA ALA A 22 -3.56 17.90 9.91
C ALA A 22 -4.56 17.53 8.82
N PHE A 23 -5.28 18.51 8.26
CA PHE A 23 -6.20 18.30 7.14
C PHE A 23 -5.52 17.75 5.90
N PHE A 24 -4.34 18.27 5.57
CA PHE A 24 -3.55 17.77 4.44
C PHE A 24 -3.13 16.31 4.64
N LEU A 25 -2.60 15.95 5.81
CA LEU A 25 -2.18 14.57 6.10
C LEU A 25 -3.37 13.61 6.13
N ILE A 26 -4.50 14.00 6.73
CA ILE A 26 -5.73 13.20 6.72
C ILE A 26 -6.23 13.00 5.30
N GLY A 27 -6.26 14.07 4.49
CA GLY A 27 -6.64 14.00 3.08
C GLY A 27 -5.74 13.07 2.28
N LEU A 28 -4.43 13.11 2.52
CA LEU A 28 -3.45 12.25 1.86
C LEU A 28 -3.64 10.77 2.25
N CYS A 29 -3.85 10.48 3.54
CA CYS A 29 -4.18 9.13 4.00
C CYS A 29 -5.50 8.62 3.40
N MET A 30 -6.53 9.47 3.35
CA MET A 30 -7.82 9.12 2.72
C MET A 30 -7.66 8.86 1.22
N PHE A 31 -6.87 9.66 0.52
CA PHE A 31 -6.62 9.49 -0.91
C PHE A 31 -5.96 8.14 -1.20
N PHE A 32 -4.84 7.81 -0.54
CA PHE A 32 -4.17 6.53 -0.76
C PHE A 32 -5.03 5.33 -0.36
N SER A 33 -5.79 5.45 0.72
CA SER A 33 -6.72 4.39 1.14
C SER A 33 -8.03 4.34 0.34
N SER A 34 -8.23 5.24 -0.62
CA SER A 34 -9.35 5.19 -1.56
C SER A 34 -9.10 4.21 -2.71
N PHE A 35 -7.84 3.81 -2.92
CA PHE A 35 -7.43 2.86 -3.93
C PHE A 35 -7.14 1.51 -3.29
N SER A 36 -7.82 0.47 -3.74
CA SER A 36 -7.39 -0.91 -3.52
C SER A 36 -6.64 -1.36 -4.77
N ILE A 37 -5.36 -1.72 -4.65
CA ILE A 37 -4.65 -2.38 -5.75
C ILE A 37 -5.11 -3.84 -5.74
N GLY A 38 -6.06 -4.16 -6.61
CA GLY A 38 -6.56 -5.51 -6.73
C GLY A 38 -5.71 -6.41 -7.60
N TYR A 39 -6.13 -7.67 -7.70
CA TYR A 39 -5.46 -8.68 -8.51
C TYR A 39 -5.30 -8.24 -9.96
N GLN A 40 -4.15 -8.59 -10.54
CA GLN A 40 -3.92 -8.51 -11.97
C GLN A 40 -4.20 -9.88 -12.57
N LYS A 41 -5.00 -9.90 -13.64
CA LYS A 41 -5.25 -11.11 -14.44
C LYS A 41 -3.91 -11.66 -14.94
N THR A 42 -3.72 -12.98 -14.87
CA THR A 42 -2.54 -13.63 -15.48
C THR A 42 -2.54 -13.33 -16.97
N ASN A 43 -1.39 -12.90 -17.51
CA ASN A 43 -1.24 -12.74 -18.95
C ASN A 43 -0.80 -14.06 -19.56
N ILE A 44 -1.74 -14.80 -20.13
CA ILE A 44 -1.47 -16.08 -20.79
C ILE A 44 -0.92 -15.81 -22.20
N PRO A 45 0.23 -16.38 -22.59
CA PRO A 45 0.72 -16.32 -23.96
C PRO A 45 -0.29 -16.91 -24.96
N GLY A 46 -0.45 -16.30 -26.14
CA GLY A 46 -1.38 -16.81 -27.16
C GLY A 46 -1.01 -18.16 -27.77
N SER A 47 0.14 -18.74 -27.41
CA SER A 47 0.60 -20.07 -27.81
C SER A 47 0.15 -21.19 -26.87
N VAL A 48 -0.39 -20.84 -25.70
CA VAL A 48 -0.88 -21.78 -24.68
C VAL A 48 -2.31 -22.18 -25.04
N GLU A 49 -2.64 -23.46 -24.93
CA GLU A 49 -4.01 -23.95 -25.09
C GLU A 49 -4.86 -23.43 -23.93
N GLN A 50 -6.03 -22.85 -24.21
CA GLN A 50 -6.86 -22.18 -23.20
C GLN A 50 -8.24 -22.82 -23.03
N SER A 51 -8.49 -23.95 -23.70
CA SER A 51 -9.73 -24.71 -23.55
C SER A 51 -9.90 -25.20 -22.11
N ILE A 52 -11.15 -25.17 -21.62
CA ILE A 52 -11.50 -25.80 -20.35
C ILE A 52 -11.46 -27.33 -20.55
N MET A 53 -10.84 -28.04 -19.61
CA MET A 53 -10.79 -29.50 -19.61
C MET A 53 -11.64 -30.04 -18.45
N ILE A 54 -12.63 -30.87 -18.77
CA ILE A 54 -13.39 -31.67 -17.80
C ILE A 54 -13.24 -33.12 -18.22
N LEU A 55 -12.52 -33.92 -17.43
CA LEU A 55 -12.29 -35.33 -17.67
C LEU A 55 -13.21 -36.16 -16.74
N ASP A 56 -14.21 -36.79 -17.33
CA ASP A 56 -15.18 -37.64 -16.65
C ASP A 56 -15.36 -38.95 -17.44
N GLU A 57 -14.38 -39.85 -17.32
CA GLU A 57 -14.37 -41.10 -18.09
C GLU A 57 -15.48 -42.07 -17.70
N ASN A 58 -15.94 -41.99 -16.44
CA ASN A 58 -16.95 -42.88 -15.88
C ASN A 58 -18.38 -42.31 -15.97
N GLY A 59 -18.54 -41.07 -16.44
CA GLY A 59 -19.85 -40.45 -16.67
C GLY A 59 -20.61 -40.13 -15.39
N TYR A 60 -19.92 -39.61 -14.37
CA TYR A 60 -20.54 -39.17 -13.13
C TYR A 60 -21.35 -37.89 -13.29
N LEU A 61 -20.97 -37.03 -14.24
CA LEU A 61 -21.66 -35.77 -14.50
C LEU A 61 -22.80 -35.97 -15.48
N SER A 62 -23.96 -35.45 -15.13
CA SER A 62 -25.01 -35.21 -16.12
C SER A 62 -24.58 -34.13 -17.11
N THR A 63 -25.28 -34.05 -18.25
CA THR A 63 -25.06 -32.99 -19.25
C THR A 63 -25.25 -31.60 -18.64
N GLU A 64 -26.30 -31.41 -17.83
CA GLU A 64 -26.58 -30.12 -17.17
C GLU A 64 -25.47 -29.73 -16.18
N GLU A 65 -24.94 -30.68 -15.41
CA GLU A 65 -23.81 -30.43 -14.50
C GLU A 65 -22.51 -30.13 -15.25
N THR A 66 -22.26 -30.83 -16.35
CA THR A 66 -21.09 -30.59 -17.20
C THR A 66 -21.14 -29.17 -17.77
N GLU A 67 -22.28 -28.76 -18.32
CA GLU A 67 -22.46 -27.41 -18.87
C GLU A 67 -22.32 -26.32 -17.79
N ALA A 68 -22.91 -26.52 -16.61
CA ALA A 68 -22.81 -25.57 -15.50
C ALA A 68 -21.37 -25.44 -14.98
N LEU A 69 -20.65 -26.56 -14.86
CA LEU A 69 -19.25 -26.58 -14.48
C LEU A 69 -18.39 -25.89 -15.54
N GLU A 70 -18.54 -26.24 -16.81
CA GLU A 70 -17.80 -25.64 -17.92
C GLU A 70 -17.97 -24.11 -17.95
N GLN A 71 -19.19 -23.62 -17.73
CA GLN A 71 -19.48 -22.20 -17.64
C GLN A 71 -18.74 -21.54 -16.47
N SER A 72 -18.79 -22.14 -15.27
CA SER A 72 -18.10 -21.60 -14.09
C SER A 72 -16.57 -21.58 -14.27
N LEU A 73 -16.00 -22.63 -14.85
CA LEU A 73 -14.58 -22.73 -15.17
C LEU A 73 -14.15 -21.70 -16.24
N THR A 74 -15.00 -21.49 -17.24
CA THR A 74 -14.80 -20.45 -18.27
C THR A 74 -14.79 -19.06 -17.64
N ASP A 75 -15.75 -18.75 -16.79
CA ASP A 75 -15.81 -17.48 -16.09
C ASP A 75 -14.59 -17.30 -15.18
N PHE A 76 -14.15 -18.36 -14.50
CA PHE A 76 -12.94 -18.34 -13.69
C PHE A 76 -11.71 -17.97 -14.51
N ARG A 77 -11.50 -18.61 -15.67
CA ARG A 77 -10.40 -18.31 -16.58
C ARG A 77 -10.46 -16.88 -17.09
N ASP A 78 -11.65 -16.41 -17.47
CA ASP A 78 -11.81 -15.10 -18.07
C ASP A 78 -11.55 -13.96 -17.07
N HIS A 79 -11.87 -14.16 -15.80
CA HIS A 79 -11.65 -13.17 -14.74
C HIS A 79 -10.24 -13.23 -14.15
N THR A 80 -9.70 -14.44 -13.94
CA THR A 80 -8.40 -14.63 -13.26
C THR A 80 -7.23 -14.77 -14.24
N GLY A 81 -7.45 -15.31 -15.44
CA GLY A 81 -6.39 -15.70 -16.37
C GLY A 81 -5.68 -17.00 -15.98
N ILE A 82 -6.22 -17.77 -15.04
CA ILE A 82 -5.76 -19.12 -14.71
C ILE A 82 -6.62 -20.10 -15.50
N ILE A 83 -6.05 -21.11 -16.16
CA ILE A 83 -6.81 -22.07 -16.97
C ILE A 83 -7.17 -23.27 -16.08
N PRO A 84 -8.44 -23.42 -15.66
CA PRO A 84 -8.80 -24.52 -14.78
C PRO A 84 -9.12 -25.78 -15.57
N ALA A 85 -8.85 -26.92 -14.95
CA ALA A 85 -9.20 -28.25 -15.40
C ALA A 85 -9.74 -29.07 -14.22
N VAL A 86 -10.71 -29.93 -14.48
CA VAL A 86 -11.30 -30.83 -13.48
C VAL A 86 -11.22 -32.26 -14.00
N GLU A 87 -10.72 -33.16 -13.18
CA GLU A 87 -10.68 -34.59 -13.46
C GLU A 87 -11.43 -35.35 -12.37
N LEU A 88 -12.28 -36.28 -12.79
CA LEU A 88 -13.08 -37.14 -11.94
C LEU A 88 -12.62 -38.58 -12.10
N THR A 89 -12.31 -39.23 -10.98
CA THR A 89 -11.80 -40.60 -10.95
C THR A 89 -12.37 -41.38 -9.76
N GLU A 90 -12.20 -42.70 -9.73
CA GLU A 90 -12.49 -43.51 -8.55
C GLU A 90 -11.24 -43.65 -7.68
N ASP A 91 -11.43 -43.63 -6.37
CA ASP A 91 -10.36 -43.92 -5.42
C ASP A 91 -9.75 -45.30 -5.66
N ALA A 92 -10.60 -46.28 -5.97
CA ALA A 92 -10.18 -47.63 -6.30
C ALA A 92 -9.29 -47.71 -7.55
N THR A 93 -9.31 -46.72 -8.44
CA THR A 93 -8.50 -46.69 -9.66
C THR A 93 -7.11 -46.17 -9.36
N TRP A 94 -6.97 -44.95 -8.82
CA TRP A 94 -5.65 -44.36 -8.61
C TRP A 94 -4.88 -45.00 -7.45
N GLN A 95 -5.56 -45.55 -6.44
CA GLN A 95 -4.93 -46.21 -5.29
C GLN A 95 -4.20 -47.52 -5.67
N GLN A 96 -4.40 -48.03 -6.90
CA GLN A 96 -3.67 -49.20 -7.39
C GLN A 96 -2.19 -48.90 -7.60
N ASP A 97 -1.90 -47.71 -8.13
CA ASP A 97 -0.56 -47.31 -8.57
C ASP A 97 0.06 -46.22 -7.71
N TYR A 98 -0.75 -45.49 -6.93
CA TYR A 98 -0.30 -44.34 -6.14
C TYR A 98 -0.65 -44.45 -4.65
N ILE A 99 0.27 -43.97 -3.81
CA ILE A 99 0.14 -43.99 -2.34
C ILE A 99 -0.71 -42.80 -1.84
N THR A 100 -0.72 -41.69 -2.57
CA THR A 100 -1.43 -40.47 -2.21
C THR A 100 -2.06 -39.83 -3.45
N MET A 101 -3.22 -39.18 -3.26
CA MET A 101 -3.88 -38.39 -4.31
C MET A 101 -2.94 -37.32 -4.88
N GLU A 102 -2.11 -36.69 -4.04
CA GLU A 102 -1.09 -35.73 -4.48
C GLU A 102 -0.15 -36.27 -5.57
N ARG A 103 0.29 -37.53 -5.45
CA ARG A 103 1.19 -38.12 -6.45
C ARG A 103 0.46 -38.45 -7.75
N PHE A 104 -0.79 -38.90 -7.64
CA PHE A 104 -1.64 -39.16 -8.79
C PHE A 104 -1.94 -37.86 -9.54
N ALA A 105 -2.47 -36.85 -8.85
CA ALA A 105 -2.78 -35.55 -9.44
C ALA A 105 -1.54 -34.86 -10.04
N TYR A 106 -0.35 -35.05 -9.46
CA TYR A 106 0.89 -34.53 -10.04
C TYR A 106 1.22 -35.22 -11.37
N ASN A 107 1.05 -36.55 -11.44
CA ASN A 107 1.23 -37.31 -12.68
C ASN A 107 0.24 -36.84 -13.76
N GLU A 108 -1.04 -36.73 -13.42
CA GLU A 108 -2.05 -36.27 -14.38
C GLU A 108 -1.79 -34.84 -14.85
N TYR A 109 -1.36 -33.95 -13.95
CA TYR A 109 -0.97 -32.60 -14.33
C TYR A 109 0.11 -32.57 -15.41
N ILE A 110 1.22 -33.30 -15.22
CA ILE A 110 2.33 -33.33 -16.19
C ILE A 110 1.99 -34.10 -17.46
N CYS A 111 0.99 -34.99 -17.41
CA CYS A 111 0.50 -35.73 -18.58
C CYS A 111 -0.46 -34.89 -19.43
N HIS A 112 -1.25 -34.01 -18.81
CA HIS A 112 -2.24 -33.18 -19.49
C HIS A 112 -1.67 -31.83 -19.96
N PHE A 113 -0.69 -31.27 -19.26
CA PHE A 113 -0.22 -29.92 -19.51
C PHE A 113 1.30 -29.87 -19.70
N ASP A 114 1.73 -29.36 -20.86
CA ASP A 114 3.13 -29.08 -21.18
C ASP A 114 3.58 -27.68 -20.69
N ASP A 115 2.70 -26.96 -19.98
CA ASP A 115 2.91 -25.60 -19.49
C ASP A 115 2.50 -25.43 -18.02
N GLU A 116 2.72 -24.23 -17.48
CA GLU A 116 2.58 -23.90 -16.06
C GLU A 116 1.47 -22.87 -15.80
N TYR A 117 0.49 -22.74 -16.71
CA TYR A 117 -0.65 -21.81 -16.62
C TYR A 117 -1.97 -22.49 -16.19
N HIS A 118 -1.92 -23.79 -15.95
CA HIS A 118 -3.09 -24.58 -15.61
C HIS A 118 -3.25 -24.78 -14.09
N LEU A 119 -4.50 -24.84 -13.66
CA LEU A 119 -4.93 -25.34 -12.35
C LEU A 119 -5.71 -26.64 -12.58
N LEU A 120 -5.19 -27.77 -12.11
CA LEU A 120 -5.93 -29.03 -12.14
C LEU A 120 -6.56 -29.29 -10.78
N VAL A 121 -7.84 -29.67 -10.77
CA VAL A 121 -8.53 -30.22 -9.60
C VAL A 121 -8.87 -31.66 -9.90
N VAL A 122 -8.31 -32.59 -9.13
CA VAL A 122 -8.63 -34.02 -9.23
C VAL A 122 -9.54 -34.39 -8.08
N TYR A 123 -10.69 -35.01 -8.38
CA TYR A 123 -11.63 -35.52 -7.41
C TYR A 123 -11.76 -37.04 -7.52
N GLY A 124 -11.60 -37.72 -6.39
CA GLY A 124 -11.73 -39.15 -6.23
C GLY A 124 -13.03 -39.53 -5.52
N TYR A 125 -13.87 -40.31 -6.21
CA TYR A 125 -15.05 -40.95 -5.64
C TYR A 125 -14.60 -42.13 -4.75
N GLY A 126 -14.81 -41.98 -3.44
CA GLY A 126 -14.49 -43.00 -2.45
C GLY A 126 -15.68 -43.86 -2.05
N ASP A 127 -15.40 -44.87 -1.24
CA ASP A 127 -16.43 -45.78 -0.74
C ASP A 127 -17.37 -45.10 0.26
N LYS A 128 -18.63 -45.52 0.26
CA LYS A 128 -19.60 -45.10 1.26
C LYS A 128 -19.25 -45.69 2.62
N ASN A 129 -19.03 -44.83 3.61
CA ASN A 129 -18.77 -45.23 4.98
C ASN A 129 -19.98 -45.98 5.55
N PRO A 130 -19.83 -47.26 5.95
CA PRO A 130 -20.97 -48.08 6.37
C PRO A 130 -21.58 -47.66 7.71
N GLN A 131 -20.88 -46.83 8.49
CA GLN A 131 -21.34 -46.39 9.82
C GLN A 131 -22.07 -45.05 9.76
N THR A 132 -21.56 -44.10 8.97
CA THR A 132 -22.11 -42.74 8.88
C THR A 132 -23.03 -42.57 7.68
N GLY A 133 -22.91 -43.43 6.66
CA GLY A 133 -23.56 -43.27 5.38
C GLY A 133 -22.99 -42.12 4.54
N PHE A 134 -21.84 -41.56 4.93
CA PHE A 134 -21.13 -40.52 4.20
C PHE A 134 -20.32 -41.14 3.06
N CYS A 135 -20.35 -40.55 1.87
CA CYS A 135 -19.49 -40.92 0.77
C CYS A 135 -18.11 -40.32 1.00
N GLU A 136 -17.13 -41.16 1.32
CA GLU A 136 -15.76 -40.71 1.46
C GLU A 136 -15.26 -40.16 0.12
N PHE A 137 -14.39 -39.15 0.16
CA PHE A 137 -13.80 -38.59 -1.04
C PHE A 137 -12.39 -38.08 -0.76
N HIS A 138 -11.59 -38.08 -1.82
CA HIS A 138 -10.27 -37.43 -1.82
C HIS A 138 -10.25 -36.41 -2.94
N TYR A 139 -9.53 -35.31 -2.75
CA TYR A 139 -9.29 -34.39 -3.84
C TYR A 139 -7.95 -33.71 -3.66
N GLU A 140 -7.38 -33.24 -4.75
CA GLU A 140 -6.14 -32.48 -4.74
C GLU A 140 -6.17 -31.39 -5.81
N THR A 141 -5.42 -30.31 -5.58
CA THR A 141 -5.24 -29.25 -6.57
C THR A 141 -3.77 -29.13 -6.98
N MET A 142 -3.49 -29.11 -8.28
CA MET A 142 -2.16 -28.82 -8.83
C MET A 142 -2.15 -27.46 -9.48
N TRP A 143 -1.25 -26.60 -9.01
CA TRP A 143 -1.13 -25.22 -9.47
C TRP A 143 0.16 -25.05 -10.26
N GLY A 144 0.04 -24.58 -11.50
CA GLY A 144 1.20 -24.23 -12.31
C GLY A 144 2.03 -23.10 -11.72
N ASN A 145 3.34 -23.13 -11.94
CA ASN A 145 4.28 -22.17 -11.37
C ASN A 145 4.15 -20.74 -11.96
N ASP A 146 3.63 -20.61 -13.19
CA ASP A 146 3.49 -19.31 -13.86
C ASP A 146 2.23 -18.54 -13.41
N LEU A 147 1.48 -19.07 -12.43
CA LEU A 147 0.30 -18.45 -11.81
C LEU A 147 0.62 -17.43 -10.72
N SER A 148 1.90 -17.32 -10.32
CA SER A 148 2.37 -16.58 -9.13
C SER A 148 2.03 -15.08 -9.08
N LYS A 149 1.57 -14.48 -10.18
CA LYS A 149 1.12 -13.07 -10.21
C LYS A 149 -0.36 -12.88 -9.85
N THR A 150 -1.15 -13.95 -9.88
CA THR A 150 -2.62 -13.90 -9.80
C THR A 150 -3.14 -14.58 -8.53
N ALA A 151 -2.51 -15.67 -8.11
CA ALA A 151 -2.85 -16.38 -6.89
C ALA A 151 -1.68 -16.34 -5.91
N SER A 152 -1.89 -15.78 -4.72
CA SER A 152 -0.97 -16.00 -3.60
C SER A 152 -1.31 -17.32 -2.90
N LYS A 153 -0.42 -17.84 -2.05
CA LYS A 153 -0.72 -19.07 -1.28
C LYS A 153 -2.00 -18.97 -0.44
N LYS A 154 -2.34 -17.76 0.02
CA LYS A 154 -3.59 -17.50 0.73
C LYS A 154 -4.82 -17.70 -0.17
N ASP A 155 -4.69 -17.38 -1.44
CA ASP A 155 -5.77 -17.49 -2.42
C ASP A 155 -5.92 -18.92 -2.89
N GLU A 156 -4.82 -19.64 -3.10
CA GLU A 156 -4.84 -21.09 -3.31
C GLU A 156 -5.59 -21.80 -2.16
N ASN A 157 -5.20 -21.51 -0.91
CA ASN A 157 -5.85 -22.07 0.26
C ASN A 157 -7.34 -21.72 0.34
N LYS A 158 -7.72 -20.52 -0.14
CA LYS A 158 -9.13 -20.10 -0.16
C LYS A 158 -9.95 -20.97 -1.13
N LEU A 159 -9.42 -21.28 -2.31
CA LEU A 159 -10.10 -22.20 -3.23
C LEU A 159 -10.15 -23.62 -2.67
N ILE A 160 -9.04 -24.10 -2.09
CA ILE A 160 -8.98 -25.42 -1.43
C ILE A 160 -10.04 -25.54 -0.33
N ASP A 161 -10.18 -24.53 0.54
CA ASP A 161 -11.20 -24.52 1.60
C ASP A 161 -12.64 -24.54 1.04
N LEU A 162 -12.87 -23.84 -0.09
CA LEU A 162 -14.16 -23.81 -0.76
C LEU A 162 -14.48 -25.17 -1.39
N LEU A 163 -13.53 -25.79 -2.09
CA LEU A 163 -13.66 -27.12 -2.65
C LEU A 163 -13.97 -28.15 -1.55
N GLN A 164 -13.19 -28.18 -0.46
CA GLN A 164 -13.44 -29.06 0.70
C GLN A 164 -14.87 -28.91 1.22
N LYS A 165 -15.31 -27.67 1.39
CA LYS A 165 -16.63 -27.33 1.93
C LYS A 165 -17.74 -27.80 0.99
N GLN A 166 -17.64 -27.54 -0.31
CA GLN A 166 -18.71 -27.92 -1.25
C GLN A 166 -18.73 -29.42 -1.52
N PHE A 167 -17.58 -30.06 -1.68
CA PHE A 167 -17.51 -31.52 -1.86
C PHE A 167 -18.06 -32.28 -0.64
N ALA A 168 -17.75 -31.82 0.57
CA ALA A 168 -18.32 -32.42 1.78
C ALA A 168 -19.85 -32.22 1.90
N ARG A 169 -20.42 -31.21 1.23
CA ARG A 169 -21.87 -30.99 1.18
C ARG A 169 -22.55 -31.81 0.10
N ALA A 170 -21.86 -32.03 -1.01
CA ALA A 170 -22.31 -32.91 -2.09
C ALA A 170 -22.44 -34.35 -1.63
N ASP A 171 -21.57 -34.82 -0.73
CA ASP A 171 -21.64 -36.19 -0.19
C ASP A 171 -21.66 -37.24 -1.32
N GLY A 172 -20.82 -37.04 -2.33
CA GLY A 172 -20.72 -37.90 -3.52
C GLY A 172 -21.83 -37.69 -4.57
N GLU A 173 -22.87 -36.92 -4.27
CA GLU A 173 -23.94 -36.56 -5.20
C GLU A 173 -23.80 -35.10 -5.67
N GLY A 174 -23.91 -34.84 -6.97
CA GLY A 174 -23.87 -33.45 -7.46
C GLY A 174 -22.47 -32.81 -7.46
N VAL A 175 -21.40 -33.62 -7.55
CA VAL A 175 -20.00 -33.16 -7.41
C VAL A 175 -19.65 -32.08 -8.44
N GLY A 176 -20.17 -32.18 -9.67
CA GLY A 176 -19.97 -31.14 -10.70
C GLY A 176 -20.56 -29.80 -10.30
N GLY A 177 -21.78 -29.80 -9.75
CA GLY A 177 -22.40 -28.60 -9.18
C GLY A 177 -21.62 -28.04 -7.98
N ALA A 178 -21.12 -28.90 -7.10
CA ALA A 178 -20.29 -28.49 -5.97
C ALA A 178 -18.96 -27.86 -6.40
N ALA A 179 -18.31 -28.40 -7.43
CA ALA A 179 -17.12 -27.79 -8.02
C ALA A 179 -17.45 -26.41 -8.60
N ALA A 180 -18.53 -26.30 -9.39
CA ALA A 180 -18.98 -25.03 -9.97
C ALA A 180 -19.26 -23.98 -8.88
N ASP A 181 -19.96 -24.36 -7.80
CA ASP A 181 -20.22 -23.48 -6.66
C ASP A 181 -18.94 -23.02 -5.97
N ALA A 182 -17.93 -23.89 -5.84
CA ALA A 182 -16.64 -23.51 -5.26
C ALA A 182 -15.90 -22.48 -6.12
N PHE A 183 -15.89 -22.66 -7.44
CA PHE A 183 -15.28 -21.70 -8.37
C PHE A 183 -16.05 -20.38 -8.41
N ASN A 184 -17.38 -20.41 -8.40
CA ASN A 184 -18.22 -19.21 -8.34
C ASN A 184 -18.01 -18.43 -7.03
N GLU A 185 -18.04 -19.09 -5.86
CA GLU A 185 -17.75 -18.45 -4.57
C GLU A 185 -16.31 -17.88 -4.52
N TYR A 186 -15.35 -18.55 -5.17
CA TYR A 186 -13.99 -18.02 -5.28
C TYR A 186 -13.92 -16.77 -6.15
N LEU A 187 -14.65 -16.75 -7.27
CA LEU A 187 -14.71 -15.59 -8.15
C LEU A 187 -15.27 -14.36 -7.43
N GLU A 188 -16.34 -14.51 -6.65
CA GLU A 188 -16.87 -13.41 -5.83
C GLU A 188 -15.79 -12.84 -4.88
N TYR A 189 -15.00 -13.73 -4.24
CA TYR A 189 -13.87 -13.35 -3.41
C TYR A 189 -12.76 -12.62 -4.19
N PHE A 190 -12.46 -13.10 -5.40
CA PHE A 190 -11.45 -12.51 -6.28
C PHE A 190 -11.87 -11.12 -6.78
N GLU A 191 -13.13 -10.98 -7.21
CA GLU A 191 -13.70 -9.75 -7.72
C GLU A 191 -13.85 -8.67 -6.65
N ALA A 192 -14.27 -9.04 -5.43
CA ALA A 192 -14.32 -8.13 -4.29
C ALA A 192 -12.96 -7.49 -3.99
N LYS A 193 -11.87 -8.15 -4.39
CA LYS A 193 -10.51 -7.67 -4.22
C LYS A 193 -9.94 -6.98 -5.46
N ARG A 194 -10.62 -6.97 -6.60
CA ARG A 194 -10.16 -6.29 -7.83
C ARG A 194 -10.01 -4.78 -7.59
N PHE A 195 -9.22 -4.10 -8.44
CA PHE A 195 -8.95 -2.67 -8.30
C PHE A 195 -10.26 -1.89 -8.15
N SER A 196 -10.43 -1.31 -6.97
CA SER A 196 -11.63 -0.57 -6.61
C SER A 196 -11.24 0.81 -6.13
N VAL A 197 -12.08 1.78 -6.50
CA VAL A 197 -11.95 3.17 -6.10
C VAL A 197 -13.19 3.55 -5.32
N ASP A 198 -13.02 3.86 -4.05
CA ASP A 198 -14.11 4.42 -3.24
C ASP A 198 -14.30 5.90 -3.61
N GLY A 199 -15.24 6.17 -4.52
CA GLY A 199 -15.52 7.52 -5.00
C GLY A 199 -15.90 8.51 -3.89
N GLY A 200 -16.56 8.03 -2.82
CA GLY A 200 -16.89 8.85 -1.66
C GLY A 200 -15.65 9.28 -0.89
N ARG A 201 -14.71 8.36 -0.67
CA ARG A 201 -13.41 8.66 -0.04
C ARG A 201 -12.52 9.52 -0.93
N VAL A 202 -12.54 9.32 -2.26
CA VAL A 202 -11.83 10.21 -3.19
C VAL A 202 -12.36 11.64 -3.07
N MET A 203 -13.68 11.83 -3.09
CA MET A 203 -14.29 13.14 -2.96
C MET A 203 -13.95 13.80 -1.61
N ASN A 204 -14.06 13.07 -0.51
CA ASN A 204 -13.67 13.55 0.83
C ASN A 204 -12.18 13.89 0.91
N SER A 205 -11.31 13.07 0.32
CA SER A 205 -9.87 13.32 0.27
C SER A 205 -9.54 14.60 -0.51
N ALA A 206 -10.20 14.81 -1.65
CA ALA A 206 -10.03 16.00 -2.47
C ALA A 206 -10.46 17.25 -1.69
N PHE A 207 -11.59 17.19 -0.99
CA PHE A 207 -12.04 18.27 -0.10
C PHE A 207 -10.98 18.58 0.96
N MET A 208 -10.52 17.57 1.71
CA MET A 208 -9.51 17.78 2.77
C MET A 208 -8.19 18.32 2.24
N LEU A 209 -7.74 17.90 1.06
CA LEU A 209 -6.51 18.41 0.43
C LEU A 209 -6.69 19.85 -0.06
N ILE A 210 -7.81 20.16 -0.71
CA ILE A 210 -8.14 21.52 -1.20
C ILE A 210 -8.23 22.52 -0.05
N PHE A 211 -8.74 22.12 1.11
CA PHE A 211 -8.79 22.99 2.29
C PHE A 211 -7.48 22.98 3.09
N GLY A 212 -6.78 21.85 3.20
CA GLY A 212 -5.53 21.75 3.96
C GLY A 212 -4.38 22.55 3.37
N LEU A 213 -4.18 22.48 2.04
CA LEU A 213 -3.07 23.13 1.34
C LEU A 213 -3.05 24.66 1.50
N PRO A 214 -4.16 25.40 1.27
CA PRO A 214 -4.19 26.85 1.45
C PRO A 214 -3.95 27.28 2.89
N PHE A 215 -4.52 26.58 3.87
CA PHE A 215 -4.33 26.89 5.30
C PHE A 215 -2.88 26.66 5.74
N LEU A 216 -2.29 25.54 5.31
CA LEU A 216 -0.88 25.25 5.55
C LEU A 216 0.02 26.28 4.87
N GLY A 217 -0.22 26.56 3.59
CA GLY A 217 0.55 27.51 2.80
C GLY A 217 0.48 28.94 3.37
N ALA A 218 -0.72 29.42 3.69
CA ALA A 218 -0.91 30.75 4.29
C ALA A 218 -0.21 30.87 5.66
N GLY A 219 -0.36 29.86 6.52
CA GLY A 219 0.31 29.84 7.82
C GLY A 219 1.84 29.87 7.71
N LEU A 220 2.41 29.03 6.83
CA LEU A 220 3.84 29.01 6.56
C LEU A 220 4.35 30.32 5.95
N LEU A 221 3.61 30.91 5.00
CA LEU A 221 3.96 32.21 4.42
C LEU A 221 4.03 33.31 5.47
N VAL A 222 3.06 33.39 6.39
CA VAL A 222 3.09 34.37 7.50
C VAL A 222 4.34 34.19 8.35
N ILE A 223 4.69 32.94 8.71
CA ILE A 223 5.88 32.64 9.51
C ILE A 223 7.16 33.06 8.76
N ILE A 224 7.28 32.70 7.49
CA ILE A 224 8.45 33.01 6.64
C ILE A 224 8.61 34.53 6.49
N PHE A 225 7.53 35.26 6.19
CA PHE A 225 7.57 36.71 6.07
C PHE A 225 7.90 37.40 7.39
N ALA A 226 7.33 36.94 8.51
CA ALA A 226 7.65 37.47 9.83
C ALA A 226 9.12 37.24 10.18
N HIS A 227 9.65 36.06 9.88
CA HIS A 227 11.07 35.74 10.08
C HIS A 227 11.97 36.66 9.27
N LYS A 228 11.70 36.82 7.97
CA LYS A 228 12.47 37.70 7.09
C LYS A 228 12.53 39.14 7.64
N ARG A 229 11.37 39.71 7.99
CA ARG A 229 11.28 41.09 8.53
C ARG A 229 11.93 41.24 9.91
N TYR A 230 11.91 40.20 10.74
CA TYR A 230 12.61 40.21 12.02
C TYR A 230 14.13 40.23 11.83
N GLN A 231 14.65 39.43 10.90
CA GLN A 231 16.09 39.43 10.58
C GLN A 231 16.56 40.75 9.96
N GLU A 232 15.77 41.33 9.04
CA GLU A 232 16.06 42.65 8.46
C GLU A 232 16.13 43.73 9.54
N ALA A 233 15.13 43.79 10.44
CA ALA A 233 15.14 44.74 11.55
C ALA A 233 16.31 44.54 12.53
N LYS A 234 16.74 43.28 12.73
CA LYS A 234 17.92 42.98 13.53
C LYS A 234 19.20 43.49 12.87
N LYS A 235 19.32 43.39 11.54
CA LYS A 235 20.46 43.92 10.77
C LYS A 235 20.50 45.46 10.80
N GLU A 236 19.37 46.13 10.61
CA GLU A 236 19.27 47.60 10.65
C GLU A 236 19.53 48.17 12.05
N GLY A 237 19.20 47.41 13.11
CA GLY A 237 19.52 47.77 14.50
C GLY A 237 21.00 47.68 14.86
N VAL A 238 21.85 47.09 14.01
CA VAL A 238 23.31 47.08 14.20
C VAL A 238 23.88 48.36 13.60
N LYS A 239 24.10 49.39 14.43
CA LYS A 239 24.87 50.57 14.02
C LYS A 239 26.34 50.18 13.85
N THR A 240 26.77 49.91 12.63
CA THR A 240 28.19 49.77 12.30
C THR A 240 28.74 51.14 11.91
N TYR A 241 29.66 51.68 12.72
CA TYR A 241 30.40 52.89 12.36
C TYR A 241 31.66 52.47 11.59
N ARG A 242 31.76 52.88 10.32
CA ARG A 242 33.04 52.77 9.57
C ARG A 242 33.93 53.93 9.97
N ILE A 243 35.09 53.62 10.55
CA ILE A 243 36.15 54.60 10.79
C ILE A 243 37.02 54.60 9.53
N ASN A 244 37.15 55.74 8.84
CA ASN A 244 38.08 55.90 7.73
C ASN A 244 39.46 56.26 8.31
N GLY A 245 40.43 55.35 8.24
CA GLY A 245 41.79 55.53 8.76
C GLY A 245 42.13 54.61 9.94
N THR A 246 43.32 54.79 10.52
CA THR A 246 43.70 54.11 11.77
C THR A 246 42.85 54.63 12.93
N PRO A 247 42.16 53.74 13.68
CA PRO A 247 41.26 54.17 14.74
C PRO A 247 42.05 54.81 15.89
N GLU A 248 41.77 56.08 16.17
CA GLU A 248 42.37 56.79 17.30
C GLU A 248 41.73 56.30 18.61
N ILE A 249 42.57 55.91 19.58
CA ILE A 249 42.12 55.41 20.89
C ILE A 249 42.16 56.57 21.88
N LEU A 250 41.00 56.88 22.47
CA LEU A 250 40.86 57.82 23.56
C LEU A 250 40.96 57.09 24.90
N THR A 251 41.76 57.59 25.82
CA THR A 251 41.91 57.00 27.16
C THR A 251 41.33 57.94 28.23
N CYS A 252 40.71 57.36 29.25
CA CYS A 252 40.26 58.10 30.41
C CYS A 252 41.35 58.13 31.50
N ASP A 253 41.82 59.32 31.86
CA ASP A 253 42.84 59.52 32.90
C ASP A 253 42.39 59.04 34.29
N TYR A 254 41.07 58.96 34.53
CA TYR A 254 40.52 58.62 35.86
C TYR A 254 40.29 57.12 36.05
N CYS A 255 39.76 56.41 35.05
CA CYS A 255 39.45 54.97 35.17
C CYS A 255 40.36 54.07 34.34
N GLY A 256 41.26 54.63 33.53
CA GLY A 256 42.18 53.88 32.66
C GLY A 256 41.50 53.17 31.49
N CYS A 257 40.18 53.31 31.30
CA CYS A 257 39.47 52.68 30.21
C CYS A 257 39.75 53.38 28.87
N THR A 258 39.81 52.59 27.80
CA THR A 258 40.06 53.04 26.43
C THR A 258 38.82 52.90 25.56
N TYR A 259 38.53 53.91 24.74
CA TYR A 259 37.39 53.96 23.82
C TYR A 259 37.86 54.44 22.44
N TYR A 260 37.19 54.05 21.37
CA TYR A 260 37.50 54.55 20.03
C TYR A 260 36.97 55.98 19.85
N ALA A 261 37.79 56.87 19.27
CA ALA A 261 37.39 58.23 18.94
C ALA A 261 36.13 58.25 18.06
N GLY A 262 35.17 59.11 18.41
CA GLY A 262 33.87 59.22 17.73
C GLY A 262 32.79 58.25 18.20
N THR A 263 33.08 57.34 19.15
CA THR A 263 32.04 56.43 19.70
C THR A 263 31.33 57.01 20.93
N VAL A 264 32.03 57.81 21.74
CA VAL A 264 31.54 58.43 22.99
C VAL A 264 32.22 59.79 23.22
N GLY A 265 31.49 60.79 23.73
CA GLY A 265 32.03 62.14 24.01
C GLY A 265 32.58 62.35 25.42
N LEU A 266 32.19 61.50 26.38
CA LEU A 266 32.62 61.48 27.78
C LEU A 266 32.81 60.01 28.19
N CYS A 267 33.63 59.75 29.22
CA CYS A 267 33.82 58.40 29.73
C CYS A 267 32.48 57.84 30.28
N PRO A 268 31.94 56.73 29.74
CA PRO A 268 30.71 56.12 30.24
C PRO A 268 30.80 55.64 31.69
N HIS A 269 32.01 55.35 32.17
CA HIS A 269 32.22 54.79 33.51
C HIS A 269 32.29 55.86 34.60
N CYS A 270 32.85 57.04 34.31
CA CYS A 270 33.10 58.06 35.33
C CYS A 270 32.72 59.49 34.93
N GLY A 271 32.21 59.70 33.70
CA GLY A 271 31.78 61.02 33.21
C GLY A 271 32.92 62.01 32.93
N ALA A 272 34.18 61.61 33.09
CA ALA A 272 35.33 62.47 32.83
C ALA A 272 35.58 62.67 31.32
N PRO A 273 36.18 63.81 30.91
CA PRO A 273 36.58 64.03 29.52
C PRO A 273 37.65 63.02 29.09
N LEU A 274 37.52 62.51 27.87
CA LEU A 274 38.47 61.58 27.26
C LEU A 274 39.55 62.36 26.50
N LYS A 275 40.79 61.87 26.52
CA LYS A 275 41.91 62.47 25.77
C LYS A 275 42.50 61.46 24.79
N ALA A 276 42.99 61.94 23.65
CA ALA A 276 43.74 61.13 22.70
C ALA A 276 45.00 60.57 23.38
N SER A 277 45.26 59.28 23.23
CA SER A 277 46.52 58.71 23.70
C SER A 277 47.65 59.28 22.85
N SER A 278 48.48 60.15 23.41
CA SER A 278 49.71 60.56 22.74
C SER A 278 50.62 59.34 22.65
N GLU A 279 50.81 58.81 21.45
CA GLU A 279 51.87 57.84 21.17
C GLU A 279 53.19 58.41 21.71
N LYS A 280 53.82 57.67 22.61
CA LYS A 280 55.22 57.91 22.98
C LYS A 280 56.07 57.59 21.75
N ALA A 281 57.00 58.51 21.46
CA ALA A 281 58.09 58.37 20.50
C ALA A 281 58.85 57.04 20.64
#